data_AF-A0A0Q3FD08-F1
#
_entry.id   AF-A0A0Q3FD08-F1
#
_cell.length_a   1.000
_cell.length_b   1.000
_cell.length_c   1.000
_cell.angle_alpha   90.00
_cell.angle_beta   90.00
_cell.angle_gamma   90.00
#
_symmetry.space_group_name_H-M   'P 1'
#
loop_
_entity.id
_entity.type
_entity.pdbx_description
1 polymer ?
#
loop_
_entity_poly.entity_id
_entity_poly.type
_entity_poly.pdbx_seq_one_letter_code
_entity_poly.pdbx_strand_id
1 'polypeptide(L)'
;MKMPETRHQNSRTMVELSICVKDQETGKHRKLTGRCQFSKNAPMWGWDKFMTLEEFKDSSKGYLMKTKCCFEAQVAIIGSSKTD
;
A
#
# COMPACT_ATOMS: atom_id res chain seq x y z
N MET A 1 -23.82 1.67 14.80
CA MET A 1 -24.26 2.36 13.57
C MET A 1 -24.45 1.32 12.48
N LYS A 2 -25.67 1.17 11.94
CA LYS A 2 -25.90 0.37 10.74
C LYS A 2 -25.60 1.25 9.53
N MET A 3 -24.71 0.78 8.66
CA MET A 3 -24.46 1.40 7.35
C MET A 3 -25.70 1.19 6.46
N PRO A 4 -26.22 2.21 5.77
CA PRO A 4 -27.31 2.02 4.84
C PRO A 4 -26.78 1.30 3.60
N GLU A 5 -27.32 0.11 3.33
CA GLU A 5 -27.13 -0.56 2.06
C GLU A 5 -27.93 0.17 0.98
N THR A 6 -27.25 0.89 0.09
CA THR A 6 -27.84 1.28 -1.20
C THR A 6 -26.83 1.13 -2.33
N ARG A 7 -27.06 0.07 -3.12
CA ARG A 7 -26.93 -0.03 -4.59
C ARG A 7 -25.66 0.58 -5.22
N HIS A 8 -24.61 -0.23 -5.26
CA HIS A 8 -23.82 -0.59 -6.45
C HIS A 8 -22.88 -1.74 -6.03
N GLN A 9 -23.30 -2.98 -6.25
CA GLN A 9 -22.61 -4.17 -5.73
C GLN A 9 -21.26 -4.45 -6.42
N ASN A 10 -20.98 -3.78 -7.55
CA ASN A 10 -19.87 -4.08 -8.45
C ASN A 10 -19.04 -2.84 -8.86
N SER A 11 -18.90 -1.82 -8.01
CA SER A 11 -17.94 -0.74 -8.32
C SER A 11 -16.50 -1.24 -8.21
N ARG A 12 -15.72 -1.02 -9.27
CA ARG A 12 -14.26 -1.28 -9.27
C ARG A 12 -13.53 0.04 -9.45
N THR A 13 -12.68 0.36 -8.48
CA THR A 13 -11.83 1.55 -8.51
C THR A 13 -10.42 1.12 -8.85
N MET A 14 -9.88 1.63 -9.95
CA MET A 14 -8.49 1.44 -10.31
C MET A 14 -7.65 2.48 -9.56
N VAL A 15 -6.66 1.99 -8.82
CA VAL A 15 -5.82 2.78 -7.94
C VAL A 15 -4.36 2.53 -8.30
N GLU A 16 -3.57 3.60 -8.31
CA GLU A 16 -2.11 3.49 -8.23
C GLU A 16 -1.70 3.64 -6.76
N LEU A 17 -1.12 2.56 -6.23
CA LEU A 17 -0.62 2.50 -4.86
C LEU A 17 0.90 2.54 -4.90
N SER A 18 1.48 3.39 -4.06
CA SER A 18 2.89 3.31 -3.71
C SER A 18 3.05 3.06 -2.22
N ILE A 19 3.86 2.07 -1.85
CA ILE A 19 4.31 1.86 -0.47
C ILE A 19 5.81 2.10 -0.41
N CYS A 20 6.25 2.86 0.59
CA CYS A 20 7.64 3.21 0.80
C CYS A 20 8.04 2.90 2.24
N VAL A 21 9.11 2.13 2.43
CA VAL A 21 9.81 2.04 3.72
C VAL A 21 10.92 3.10 3.74
N LYS A 22 10.95 3.89 4.81
CA LYS A 22 11.89 4.98 4.96
C LYS A 22 13.17 4.46 5.59
N ASP A 23 14.27 4.62 4.86
CA ASP A 23 15.60 4.71 5.48
C ASP A 23 15.65 5.99 6.33
N GLN A 24 15.88 5.82 7.62
CA GLN A 24 15.89 6.87 8.64
C GLN A 24 17.29 7.46 8.89
N GLU A 25 18.32 6.98 8.20
CA GLU A 25 19.71 7.38 8.38
C GLU A 25 20.31 8.02 7.13
N THR A 26 20.25 7.35 5.96
CA THR A 26 20.93 7.81 4.75
C THR A 26 20.00 8.38 3.67
N GLY A 27 18.68 8.21 3.86
CA GLY A 27 17.67 8.65 2.90
C GLY A 27 17.45 7.70 1.71
N LYS A 28 18.09 6.52 1.69
CA LYS A 28 17.91 5.50 0.65
C LYS A 28 16.65 4.67 0.87
N HIS A 29 15.51 5.33 0.71
CA HIS A 29 14.20 4.70 0.87
C HIS A 29 13.94 3.61 -0.18
N ARG A 30 13.17 2.59 0.21
CA ARG A 30 12.70 1.57 -0.73
C ARG A 30 11.22 1.76 -1.00
N LYS A 31 10.86 1.98 -2.26
CA LYS A 31 9.51 2.26 -2.72
C LYS A 31 9.10 1.25 -3.78
N LEU A 32 7.90 0.68 -3.65
CA LEU A 32 7.24 -0.07 -4.71
C LEU A 32 5.97 0.65 -5.11
N THR A 33 5.70 0.70 -6.42
CA THR A 33 4.50 1.30 -7.01
C THR A 33 3.83 0.27 -7.90
N GLY A 34 2.50 0.17 -7.79
CA GLY A 34 1.71 -0.77 -8.55
C GLY A 34 0.29 -0.30 -8.73
N ARG A 35 -0.41 -0.93 -9.67
CA ARG A 35 -1.82 -0.65 -9.95
C ARG A 35 -2.67 -1.82 -9.51
N CYS A 36 -3.80 -1.51 -8.88
CA CYS A 36 -4.73 -2.51 -8.41
C CYS A 36 -6.17 -2.04 -8.55
N GLN A 37 -7.09 -3.01 -8.52
CA GLN A 37 -8.52 -2.74 -8.51
C GLN A 37 -9.06 -3.00 -7.12
N PHE A 38 -9.52 -1.95 -6.45
CA PHE A 38 -10.25 -2.06 -5.19
C PHE A 38 -11.74 -2.28 -5.49
N SER A 39 -12.33 -3.21 -4.76
CA SER A 39 -13.77 -3.45 -4.76
C SER A 39 -14.20 -3.97 -3.40
N LYS A 40 -15.51 -4.07 -3.15
CA LYS A 40 -16.03 -4.67 -1.91
C LYS A 40 -15.47 -6.08 -1.64
N ASN A 41 -15.22 -6.86 -2.71
CA ASN A 41 -14.72 -8.23 -2.62
C ASN A 41 -13.19 -8.33 -2.64
N ALA A 42 -12.50 -7.24 -2.98
CA ALA A 42 -11.04 -7.12 -2.95
C ALA A 42 -10.67 -5.81 -2.24
N PRO A 43 -10.85 -5.74 -0.91
CA PRO A 43 -10.69 -4.50 -0.14
C PRO A 43 -9.23 -4.18 0.19
N MET A 44 -8.31 -5.10 -0.10
CA MET A 44 -6.89 -4.97 0.23
C MET A 44 -5.99 -5.36 -0.93
N TRP A 45 -4.81 -4.75 -0.99
CA TRP A 45 -3.78 -5.04 -1.97
C TRP A 45 -2.40 -4.65 -1.43
N GLY A 46 -1.34 -5.31 -1.91
CA GLY A 46 0.03 -5.05 -1.50
C GLY A 46 1.00 -6.00 -2.21
N TRP A 47 2.21 -6.14 -1.65
CA TRP A 47 3.24 -7.05 -2.16
C TRP A 47 3.55 -8.12 -1.13
N ASP A 48 3.30 -9.39 -1.47
CA ASP A 48 3.64 -10.54 -0.62
C ASP A 48 5.14 -10.58 -0.27
N LYS A 49 5.98 -10.06 -1.17
CA LYS A 49 7.43 -9.94 -1.00
C LYS A 49 7.90 -8.51 -1.25
N PHE A 50 7.45 -7.58 -0.41
CA PHE A 50 7.94 -6.19 -0.46
C PHE A 50 9.46 -6.10 -0.27
N MET A 51 9.98 -6.79 0.75
CA MET A 51 11.41 -6.98 1.04
C MET A 51 11.63 -8.20 1.93
N THR A 52 12.87 -8.67 2.04
CA THR A 52 13.21 -9.75 2.97
C THR A 52 13.33 -9.22 4.40
N LEU A 53 13.13 -10.10 5.38
CA LEU A 53 13.33 -9.73 6.78
C LEU A 53 14.80 -9.41 7.10
N GLU A 54 15.73 -10.07 6.41
CA GLU A 54 17.16 -9.80 6.49
C GLU A 54 17.47 -8.37 6.04
N GLU A 55 16.99 -7.97 4.85
CA GLU A 55 17.16 -6.61 4.34
C GLU A 55 16.49 -5.57 5.25
N PHE A 56 15.32 -5.88 5.81
CA PHE A 56 14.62 -4.96 6.72
C PHE A 56 15.36 -4.75 8.05
N LYS A 57 16.04 -5.78 8.56
CA LYS A 57 16.77 -5.75 9.84
C LYS A 57 18.23 -5.33 9.70
N ASP A 58 18.77 -5.29 8.49
CA ASP A 58 20.11 -4.79 8.22
C ASP A 58 20.22 -3.32 8.64
N SER A 59 20.97 -3.07 9.71
CA SER A 59 21.13 -1.74 10.27
C SER A 59 21.78 -0.76 9.29
N SER A 60 22.55 -1.24 8.31
CA SER A 60 23.15 -0.39 7.28
C SER A 60 22.14 0.19 6.28
N LYS A 61 20.91 -0.33 6.26
CA LYS A 61 19.83 0.16 5.40
C LYS A 61 18.96 1.23 6.06
N GLY A 62 19.05 1.40 7.38
CA GLY A 62 18.30 2.40 8.14
C GLY A 62 16.77 2.20 8.18
N TYR A 63 16.24 1.06 7.71
CA TYR A 63 14.79 0.81 7.67
C TYR A 63 14.19 0.54 9.06
N LEU A 64 14.92 -0.19 9.91
CA LEU A 64 14.56 -0.46 11.30
C LEU A 64 15.64 0.13 12.22
N MET A 65 15.33 1.26 12.86
CA MET A 65 16.22 1.92 13.80
C MET A 65 15.74 1.66 15.23
N LYS A 66 16.54 0.92 16.00
CA LYS A 66 16.19 0.40 17.34
C LYS A 66 14.96 -0.51 17.26
N THR A 67 13.78 0.03 17.51
CA THR A 67 12.47 -0.65 17.44
C THR A 67 11.46 0.13 16.60
N LYS A 68 11.93 1.14 15.85
CA LYS A 68 11.09 2.06 15.07
C LYS A 68 11.39 1.92 13.58
N CYS A 69 10.33 1.85 12.80
CA CYS A 69 10.36 1.92 11.34
C CYS A 69 9.28 2.89 10.88
N CYS A 70 9.44 3.45 9.68
CA CYS A 70 8.48 4.37 9.09
C CYS A 70 8.08 3.88 7.70
N PHE A 71 6.78 3.81 7.46
CA PHE A 71 6.20 3.48 6.18
C PHE A 71 5.33 4.64 5.69
N GLU A 72 5.44 4.97 4.43
CA GLU A 72 4.60 5.94 3.73
C GLU A 72 3.77 5.20 2.68
N ALA A 73 2.48 5.49 2.62
CA ALA A 73 1.58 4.99 1.59
C ALA A 73 0.99 6.16 0.81
N GLN A 74 1.14 6.13 -0.51
CA GLN A 74 0.55 7.11 -1.42
C GLN A 74 -0.48 6.39 -2.29
N VAL A 75 -1.68 6.94 -2.33
CA VAL A 75 -2.82 6.33 -3.03
C VAL A 75 -3.38 7.37 -4.00
N ALA A 76 -3.48 7.00 -5.28
CA ALA A 76 -4.12 7.83 -6.30
C ALA A 76 -5.22 7.02 -7.00
N ILE A 77 -6.44 7.55 -7.03
CA ILE A 77 -7.51 6.99 -7.87
C ILE A 77 -7.21 7.40 -9.31
N ILE A 78 -6.99 6.42 -10.17
CA ILE A 78 -6.64 6.64 -11.59
C ILE A 78 -7.76 6.20 -12.53
N GLY A 79 -8.83 5.61 -12.00
CA GLY A 79 -10.05 5.32 -12.75
C GLY A 79 -11.13 4.72 -11.86
N SER A 80 -12.38 4.85 -12.28
CA SER A 80 -13.50 4.17 -11.65
C SER A 80 -14.47 3.68 -12.72
N SER A 81 -15.03 2.50 -12.50
CA SER A 81 -16.12 1.97 -13.33
C SER A 81 -17.26 1.55 -12.43
N LYS A 82 -18.46 1.98 -12.80
CA LYS A 82 -19.71 1.43 -12.29
C LYS A 82 -20.16 0.45 -13.36
N THR A 83 -20.19 -0.84 -13.04
CA THR A 83 -20.98 -1.77 -13.84
C THR A 83 -22.42 -1.66 -13.34
N ASP A 84 -23.28 -1.15 -14.21
CA ASP A 84 -24.74 -1.15 -14.01
C ASP A 84 -25.29 -2.57 -13.87
#